data_AF-A0A4J2BMH8-F1
#
_entry.id   AF-A0A4J2BMH8-F1
#
_cell.length_a   1.000
_cell.length_b   1.000
_cell.length_c   1.000
_cell.angle_alpha   90.00
_cell.angle_beta   90.00
_cell.angle_gamma   90.00
#
_symmetry.space_group_name_H-M   'P 1'
#
loop_
_entity.id
_entity.type
_entity.pdbx_description
1 polymer ?
#
loop_
_entity_poly.entity_id
_entity_poly.type
_entity_poly.pdbx_seq_one_letter_code
_entity_poly.pdbx_strand_id
1 'polypeptide(L)'
;MTPEQLKASILQRAMEGKLVPQNPNDEPASELLKRIKAEKEKLISEGKIKRDKKETEIFRGDDGKHYGKFADGSTQEIDVPYDIPDTWEWVRIKSIYWNFGQNKPEKSFRYIDTSSIDRKKNIINYKNLQYLSPEQAPSRARKLVSQNSVLFSTVRPYLKNIAVVRELKEYLIASTAFIVLDTLLNETYLKYYLLSDNFNL
;
A
#
# COMPACT_ATOMS: atom_id res chain seq x y z
N MET A 1 10.13 -17.78 27.53
CA MET A 1 9.51 -16.94 26.47
C MET A 1 8.79 -15.80 27.14
N THR A 2 9.18 -14.56 26.89
CA THR A 2 8.51 -13.37 27.43
C THR A 2 7.19 -13.11 26.69
N PRO A 3 6.25 -12.32 27.25
CA PRO A 3 5.03 -11.92 26.54
C PRO A 3 5.32 -11.23 25.19
N GLU A 4 6.44 -10.51 25.08
CA GLU A 4 6.89 -9.86 23.85
C GLU A 4 7.37 -10.87 22.82
N GLN A 5 8.18 -11.86 23.25
CA GLN A 5 8.63 -12.96 22.38
C GLN A 5 7.45 -13.79 21.86
N LEU A 6 6.43 -14.02 22.68
CA LEU A 6 5.22 -14.73 22.27
C LEU A 6 4.44 -13.94 21.21
N LYS A 7 4.25 -12.63 21.41
CA LYS A 7 3.57 -11.75 20.44
C LYS A 7 4.31 -11.74 19.09
N ALA A 8 5.64 -11.61 19.12
CA ALA A 8 6.46 -11.65 17.92
C ALA A 8 6.32 -12.99 17.18
N SER A 9 6.36 -14.11 17.91
CA SER A 9 6.18 -15.45 17.34
C SER A 9 4.80 -15.64 16.70
N ILE A 10 3.73 -15.18 17.36
CA ILE A 10 2.37 -15.25 16.81
C ILE A 10 2.25 -14.41 15.53
N LEU A 11 2.79 -13.18 15.53
CA LEU A 11 2.78 -12.31 14.35
C LEU A 11 3.53 -12.94 13.18
N GLN A 12 4.71 -13.51 13.44
CA GLN A 12 5.48 -14.22 12.42
C GLN A 12 4.68 -15.39 11.84
N ARG A 13 4.08 -16.24 12.67
CA ARG A 13 3.22 -17.34 12.21
C ARG A 13 2.01 -16.86 11.42
N ALA A 14 1.48 -15.67 11.72
CA ALA A 14 0.40 -15.06 10.94
C ALA A 14 0.85 -14.74 9.52
N MET A 15 2.06 -14.20 9.39
CA MET A 15 2.64 -13.82 8.10
C MET A 15 3.15 -15.00 7.29
N GLU A 16 3.47 -16.12 7.94
CA GLU A 16 3.73 -17.41 7.29
C GLU A 16 2.44 -18.16 6.90
N GLY A 17 1.25 -17.64 7.23
CA GLY A 17 -0.02 -18.32 6.97
C GLY A 17 -0.25 -19.58 7.83
N LYS A 18 0.46 -19.72 8.96
CA LYS A 18 0.46 -20.92 9.83
C LYS A 18 -0.41 -20.81 11.09
N LEU A 19 -1.25 -19.76 11.17
CA LEU A 19 -2.18 -19.58 12.30
C LEU A 19 -3.52 -20.29 12.12
N VAL A 20 -3.91 -20.56 10.88
CA VAL A 20 -5.17 -21.24 10.54
C VAL A 20 -4.92 -22.23 9.40
N PRO A 21 -5.69 -23.34 9.32
CA PRO A 21 -5.65 -24.23 8.17
C PRO A 21 -5.94 -23.45 6.89
N GLN A 22 -5.19 -23.73 5.82
CA GLN A 22 -5.43 -23.14 4.50
C GLN A 22 -6.64 -23.79 3.85
N ASN A 23 -7.55 -22.99 3.32
CA ASN A 23 -8.69 -23.49 2.56
C ASN A 23 -8.29 -23.62 1.07
N PRO A 24 -8.32 -24.82 0.48
CA PRO A 24 -7.92 -25.01 -0.92
C PRO A 24 -8.87 -24.34 -1.92
N ASN A 25 -10.06 -23.91 -1.49
CA ASN A 25 -11.01 -23.18 -2.33
C ASN A 25 -10.82 -21.66 -2.28
N ASP A 26 -9.91 -21.14 -1.45
CA ASP A 26 -9.62 -19.71 -1.42
C ASP A 26 -8.95 -19.30 -2.73
N GLU A 27 -9.33 -18.13 -3.24
CA GLU A 27 -8.72 -17.57 -4.45
C GLU A 27 -7.22 -17.30 -4.19
N PRO A 28 -6.31 -17.80 -5.06
CA PRO A 28 -4.88 -17.55 -4.88
C PRO A 28 -4.55 -16.08 -5.15
N ALA A 29 -3.52 -15.57 -4.46
CA ALA A 29 -3.09 -14.18 -4.58
C ALA A 29 -2.73 -13.80 -6.02
N SER A 30 -2.29 -14.77 -6.84
CA SER A 30 -1.99 -14.58 -8.26
C SER A 30 -3.17 -14.02 -9.07
N GLU A 31 -4.42 -14.38 -8.76
CA GLU A 31 -5.61 -13.83 -9.45
C GLU A 31 -5.89 -12.37 -9.08
N LEU A 32 -5.66 -11.99 -7.80
CA LEU A 32 -5.71 -10.58 -7.40
C LEU A 32 -4.60 -9.77 -8.09
N LEU A 33 -3.38 -10.31 -8.18
CA LEU A 33 -2.26 -9.63 -8.83
C LEU A 33 -2.52 -9.42 -10.33
N LYS A 34 -3.12 -10.39 -11.02
CA LYS A 34 -3.58 -10.23 -12.41
C LYS A 34 -4.56 -9.07 -12.55
N ARG A 35 -5.55 -8.96 -11.66
CA ARG A 35 -6.53 -7.85 -11.65
C ARG A 35 -5.87 -6.50 -11.38
N ILE A 36 -4.95 -6.43 -10.42
CA ILE A 36 -4.19 -5.20 -10.13
C ILE A 36 -3.36 -4.77 -11.35
N LYS A 37 -2.67 -5.71 -12.00
CA LYS A 37 -1.88 -5.45 -13.21
C LYS A 37 -2.79 -4.93 -14.33
N ALA A 38 -3.93 -5.57 -14.58
CA ALA A 38 -4.89 -5.15 -15.59
C ALA A 38 -5.44 -3.73 -15.32
N GLU A 39 -5.80 -3.42 -14.08
CA GLU A 39 -6.29 -2.08 -13.72
C GLU A 39 -5.19 -1.01 -13.88
N LYS A 40 -3.94 -1.30 -13.52
CA LYS A 40 -2.80 -0.40 -13.77
C LYS A 40 -2.62 -0.16 -15.27
N GLU A 41 -2.63 -1.20 -16.09
CA GLU A 41 -2.51 -1.09 -17.55
C GLU A 41 -3.62 -0.23 -18.14
N LYS A 42 -4.86 -0.42 -17.70
CA LYS A 42 -6.00 0.41 -18.09
C LYS A 42 -5.76 1.88 -17.74
N LEU A 43 -5.39 2.19 -16.49
CA LEU A 43 -5.12 3.57 -16.06
C LEU A 43 -3.94 4.21 -16.80
N ILE A 44 -2.94 3.43 -17.20
CA ILE A 44 -1.82 3.88 -18.04
C ILE A 44 -2.32 4.21 -19.45
N SER A 45 -3.15 3.34 -20.05
CA SER A 45 -3.71 3.57 -21.38
C SER A 45 -4.62 4.80 -21.44
N GLU A 46 -5.33 5.09 -20.34
CA GLU A 46 -6.14 6.29 -20.14
C GLU A 46 -5.31 7.55 -19.81
N GLY A 47 -3.99 7.42 -19.63
CA GLY A 47 -3.10 8.53 -19.30
C GLY A 47 -3.23 9.06 -17.87
N LYS A 48 -3.97 8.38 -16.99
CA LYS A 48 -4.22 8.81 -15.59
C LYS A 48 -3.02 8.57 -14.68
N ILE A 49 -2.22 7.54 -14.97
CA ILE A 49 -1.00 7.23 -14.24
C ILE A 49 0.16 7.00 -15.21
N LYS A 50 1.39 7.19 -14.72
CA LYS A 50 2.61 6.91 -15.50
C LYS A 50 3.07 5.48 -15.27
N ARG A 51 3.52 4.81 -16.34
CA ARG A 51 4.18 3.50 -16.25
C ARG A 51 5.46 3.60 -15.44
N ASP A 52 5.66 2.62 -14.54
CA ASP A 52 6.93 2.46 -13.85
C ASP A 52 7.94 1.76 -14.75
N LYS A 53 9.05 2.45 -15.08
CA LYS A 53 10.12 1.89 -15.92
C LYS A 53 10.98 0.85 -15.19
N LYS A 54 10.86 0.75 -13.87
CA LYS A 54 11.62 -0.17 -13.02
C LYS A 54 10.72 -1.22 -12.37
N GLU A 55 9.60 -1.54 -13.01
CA GLU A 55 8.70 -2.56 -12.51
C GLU A 55 9.40 -3.93 -12.56
N THR A 56 9.21 -4.71 -11.51
CA THR A 56 9.79 -6.04 -11.34
C THR A 56 8.73 -6.97 -10.82
N GLU A 57 8.78 -8.22 -11.21
CA GLU A 57 7.82 -9.26 -10.84
C GLU A 57 8.55 -10.34 -10.04
N ILE A 58 7.89 -10.86 -9.00
CA ILE A 58 8.37 -12.00 -8.24
C ILE A 58 7.43 -13.16 -8.55
N PHE A 59 7.98 -14.34 -8.79
CA PHE A 59 7.22 -15.55 -9.03
C PHE A 59 7.96 -16.77 -8.50
N ARG A 60 7.23 -17.87 -8.28
CA ARG A 60 7.79 -19.16 -7.86
C ARG A 60 8.02 -20.04 -9.08
N GLY A 61 9.21 -20.62 -9.19
CA GLY A 61 9.58 -21.57 -10.24
C GLY A 61 9.09 -22.99 -9.94
N ASP A 62 9.15 -23.86 -10.96
CA ASP A 62 8.79 -25.28 -10.84
C ASP A 62 9.71 -26.05 -9.88
N ASP A 63 10.91 -25.51 -9.63
CA ASP A 63 11.87 -26.01 -8.64
C ASP A 63 11.55 -25.59 -7.19
N GLY A 64 10.46 -24.85 -7.00
CA GLY A 64 9.99 -24.35 -5.71
C GLY A 64 10.69 -23.08 -5.22
N LYS A 65 11.69 -22.59 -5.95
CA LYS A 65 12.45 -21.38 -5.59
C LYS A 65 11.75 -20.11 -6.08
N HIS A 66 12.19 -18.96 -5.57
CA HIS A 66 11.65 -17.67 -5.94
C HIS A 66 12.57 -16.95 -6.91
N TYR A 67 11.97 -16.30 -7.91
CA TYR A 67 12.68 -15.57 -8.95
C TYR A 67 12.15 -14.15 -9.07
N GLY A 68 13.06 -13.21 -9.27
CA GLY A 68 12.76 -11.84 -9.65
C GLY A 68 12.98 -11.63 -11.14
N LYS A 69 11.94 -11.19 -11.86
CA LYS A 69 12.05 -10.67 -13.22
C LYS A 69 12.24 -9.16 -13.17
N PHE A 70 13.35 -8.66 -13.72
CA PHE A 70 13.72 -7.26 -13.70
C PHE A 70 13.34 -6.53 -14.99
N ALA A 71 13.38 -5.20 -14.93
CA ALA A 71 12.97 -4.33 -16.05
C ALA A 71 13.85 -4.47 -17.30
N ASP A 72 15.06 -4.99 -17.17
CA ASP A 72 15.97 -5.32 -18.29
C ASP A 72 15.67 -6.69 -18.93
N GLY A 73 14.67 -7.41 -18.42
CA GLY A 73 14.30 -8.75 -18.86
C GLY A 73 15.08 -9.87 -18.19
N SER A 74 16.10 -9.55 -17.39
CA SER A 74 16.85 -10.57 -16.63
C SER A 74 15.96 -11.21 -15.57
N THR A 75 16.21 -12.49 -15.32
CA THR A 75 15.56 -13.27 -14.26
C THR A 75 16.64 -13.82 -13.35
N GLN A 76 16.52 -13.59 -12.05
CA GLN A 76 17.50 -14.06 -11.06
C GLN A 76 16.76 -14.70 -9.90
N GLU A 77 17.34 -15.77 -9.36
CA GLU A 77 16.90 -16.36 -8.09
C GLU A 77 16.99 -15.29 -6.99
N ILE A 78 15.98 -15.23 -6.14
CA ILE A 78 15.94 -14.32 -4.99
C ILE A 78 15.66 -15.09 -3.72
N ASP A 79 16.31 -14.67 -2.64
CA ASP A 79 16.00 -15.15 -1.31
C ASP A 79 14.71 -14.50 -0.80
N VAL A 80 13.85 -15.32 -0.20
CA VAL A 80 12.66 -14.85 0.52
C VAL A 80 12.85 -15.06 2.03
N PRO A 81 12.22 -14.25 2.88
CA PRO A 81 12.45 -14.31 4.32
C PRO A 81 12.03 -15.64 4.96
N TYR A 82 10.97 -16.27 4.44
CA TYR A 82 10.39 -17.51 4.95
C TYR A 82 9.44 -18.11 3.91
N ASP A 83 9.11 -19.38 4.12
CA ASP A 83 8.09 -20.09 3.34
C ASP A 83 6.69 -19.52 3.62
N ILE A 84 5.91 -19.42 2.55
CA ILE A 84 4.51 -18.99 2.56
C ILE A 84 3.63 -20.10 1.96
N PRO A 85 2.31 -20.11 2.21
CA PRO A 85 1.41 -21.05 1.57
C PRO A 85 1.45 -20.95 0.04
N ASP A 86 1.16 -22.05 -0.67
CA ASP A 86 1.17 -22.09 -2.14
C ASP A 86 0.13 -21.15 -2.79
N THR A 87 -0.89 -20.74 -2.03
CA THR A 87 -1.90 -19.77 -2.48
C THR A 87 -1.45 -18.32 -2.31
N TRP A 88 -0.33 -18.07 -1.63
CA TRP A 88 0.22 -16.74 -1.38
C TRP A 88 1.38 -16.45 -2.33
N GLU A 89 1.65 -15.17 -2.56
CA GLU A 89 2.70 -14.73 -3.46
C GLU A 89 3.56 -13.66 -2.79
N TRP A 90 4.88 -13.80 -2.89
CA TRP A 90 5.79 -12.71 -2.57
C TRP A 90 5.72 -11.65 -3.67
N VAL A 91 5.58 -10.39 -3.28
CA VAL A 91 5.50 -9.27 -4.22
C VAL A 91 6.25 -8.06 -3.71
N ARG A 92 6.73 -7.21 -4.63
CA ARG A 92 7.20 -5.88 -4.26
C ARG A 92 6.02 -4.95 -4.06
N ILE A 93 6.03 -4.14 -3.00
CA ILE A 93 4.93 -3.22 -2.70
C ILE A 93 4.55 -2.33 -3.90
N LYS A 94 5.51 -1.90 -4.71
CA LYS A 94 5.28 -1.04 -5.89
C LYS A 94 4.44 -1.72 -7.00
N SER A 95 4.37 -3.05 -7.00
CA SER A 95 3.53 -3.80 -7.94
C SER A 95 2.05 -3.76 -7.57
N ILE A 96 1.73 -3.65 -6.26
CA ILE A 96 0.37 -3.83 -5.73
C ILE A 96 -0.43 -2.52 -5.55
N TYR A 97 0.11 -1.36 -5.96
CA TYR A 97 -0.64 -0.10 -5.90
C TYR A 97 -0.33 0.81 -7.10
N TRP A 98 -1.15 1.85 -7.26
CA TRP A 98 -0.90 3.00 -8.12
C TRP A 98 -1.19 4.31 -7.37
N ASN A 99 -0.81 5.43 -7.98
CA ASN A 99 -1.18 6.76 -7.50
C ASN A 99 -1.22 7.75 -8.66
N PHE A 100 -1.98 8.83 -8.48
CA PHE A 100 -2.24 9.84 -9.51
C PHE A 100 -1.17 10.95 -9.57
N GLY A 101 0.04 10.69 -9.10
CA GLY A 101 1.14 11.65 -9.18
C GLY A 101 1.00 12.83 -8.21
N GLN A 102 1.25 14.04 -8.69
CA GLN A 102 1.14 15.29 -7.92
C GLN A 102 0.44 16.33 -8.78
N ASN A 103 -0.67 16.89 -8.28
CA ASN A 103 -1.51 17.85 -9.00
C ASN A 103 -1.83 19.04 -8.10
N LYS A 104 -1.97 20.24 -8.68
CA LYS A 104 -2.51 21.37 -7.92
C LYS A 104 -4.01 21.16 -7.71
N PRO A 105 -4.57 21.54 -6.55
CA PRO A 105 -6.02 21.50 -6.36
C PRO A 105 -6.72 22.43 -7.36
N GLU A 106 -7.75 21.93 -8.05
CA GLU A 106 -8.50 22.68 -9.06
C GLU A 106 -9.70 23.44 -8.45
N LYS A 107 -10.15 23.01 -7.28
CA LYS A 107 -11.28 23.57 -6.55
C LYS A 107 -11.02 23.49 -5.05
N SER A 108 -11.85 24.16 -4.27
CA SER A 108 -11.76 24.10 -2.81
C SER A 108 -11.82 22.66 -2.30
N PHE A 109 -10.98 22.38 -1.31
CA PHE A 109 -10.68 21.03 -0.88
C PHE A 109 -10.47 20.98 0.63
N ARG A 110 -10.62 19.80 1.21
CA ARG A 110 -10.11 19.53 2.56
C ARG A 110 -8.71 18.93 2.50
N TYR A 111 -7.83 19.49 3.30
CA TYR A 111 -6.41 19.15 3.29
C TYR A 111 -6.09 18.10 4.36
N ILE A 112 -5.45 17.00 3.94
CA ILE A 112 -4.95 15.95 4.82
C ILE A 112 -3.43 16.06 4.93
N ASP A 113 -2.94 16.38 6.12
CA ASP A 113 -1.51 16.37 6.43
C ASP A 113 -1.18 15.35 7.54
N THR A 114 0.08 15.29 7.96
CA THR A 114 0.49 14.35 9.03
C THR A 114 -0.15 14.64 10.38
N SER A 115 -0.56 15.89 10.64
CA SER A 115 -1.24 16.27 11.88
C SER A 115 -2.70 15.82 11.90
N SER A 116 -3.25 15.55 10.72
CA SER A 116 -4.63 15.08 10.53
C SER A 116 -4.82 13.60 10.94
N ILE A 117 -3.74 12.87 11.21
CA ILE A 117 -3.78 11.45 11.56
C ILE A 117 -3.81 11.27 13.09
N ASP A 118 -4.85 10.62 13.61
CA ASP A 118 -4.84 10.10 14.97
C ASP A 118 -3.98 8.83 15.00
N ARG A 119 -2.72 8.98 15.44
CA ARG A 119 -1.74 7.89 15.51
C ARG A 119 -2.13 6.73 16.44
N LYS A 120 -2.94 7.00 17.47
CA LYS A 120 -3.36 5.92 18.39
C LYS A 120 -4.36 4.99 17.71
N LYS A 121 -5.19 5.55 16.82
CA LYS A 121 -6.25 4.82 16.12
C LYS A 121 -5.90 4.48 14.67
N ASN A 122 -4.85 5.11 14.10
CA ASN A 122 -4.47 5.02 12.70
C ASN A 122 -5.64 5.37 11.76
N ILE A 123 -6.31 6.48 12.08
CA ILE A 123 -7.45 7.03 11.31
C ILE A 123 -7.25 8.51 11.03
N ILE A 124 -7.93 9.00 10.00
CA ILE A 124 -7.98 10.43 9.66
C ILE A 124 -9.03 11.10 10.55
N ASN A 125 -8.67 12.23 11.15
CA ASN A 125 -9.62 13.06 11.89
C ASN A 125 -10.33 14.04 10.95
N TYR A 126 -11.39 13.56 10.29
CA TYR A 126 -12.13 14.33 9.28
C TYR A 126 -12.73 15.65 9.80
N LYS A 127 -13.08 15.71 11.09
CA LYS A 127 -13.68 16.89 11.71
C LYS A 127 -12.72 18.09 11.75
N ASN A 128 -11.42 17.81 11.80
CA ASN A 128 -10.38 18.83 11.97
C ASN A 128 -9.63 19.16 10.67
N LEU A 129 -10.05 18.61 9.53
CA LEU A 129 -9.40 18.92 8.25
C LEU A 129 -9.71 20.36 7.85
N GLN A 130 -8.65 21.10 7.49
CA GLN A 130 -8.78 22.47 7.00
C GLN A 130 -9.46 22.47 5.63
N TYR A 131 -10.46 23.33 5.45
CA TYR A 131 -11.07 23.62 4.16
C TYR A 131 -10.36 24.82 3.53
N LEU A 132 -9.80 24.64 2.34
CA LEU A 132 -8.93 25.62 1.69
C LEU A 132 -9.35 25.85 0.23
N SER A 133 -9.18 27.07 -0.25
CA SER A 133 -9.24 27.36 -1.69
C SER A 133 -7.92 26.97 -2.39
N PRO A 134 -7.91 26.83 -3.74
CA PRO A 134 -6.68 26.58 -4.49
C PRO A 134 -5.56 27.59 -4.23
N GLU A 135 -5.88 28.87 -4.01
CA GLU A 135 -4.92 29.95 -3.77
C GLU A 135 -4.27 29.85 -2.38
N GLN A 136 -5.01 29.30 -1.42
CA GLN A 136 -4.53 29.07 -0.05
C GLN A 136 -3.79 27.74 0.09
N ALA A 137 -3.70 26.94 -0.98
CA ALA A 137 -3.15 25.59 -0.93
C ALA A 137 -1.67 25.60 -0.52
N PRO A 138 -1.30 24.90 0.56
CA PRO A 138 0.10 24.71 0.92
C PRO A 138 0.88 24.09 -0.24
N SER A 139 2.19 24.35 -0.30
CA SER A 139 3.06 23.80 -1.36
C SER A 139 3.00 22.26 -1.44
N ARG A 140 2.73 21.60 -0.32
CA ARG A 140 2.60 20.14 -0.20
C ARG A 140 1.21 19.59 -0.51
N ALA A 141 0.17 20.39 -0.62
CA ALA A 141 -1.18 19.91 -0.95
C ALA A 141 -1.25 19.51 -2.42
N ARG A 142 -0.82 18.29 -2.76
CA ARG A 142 -0.65 17.85 -4.16
C ARG A 142 -1.12 16.43 -4.46
N LYS A 143 -1.46 15.63 -3.46
CA LYS A 143 -1.80 14.23 -3.66
C LYS A 143 -3.31 14.05 -3.72
N LEU A 144 -3.84 13.70 -4.88
CA LEU A 144 -5.22 13.26 -4.99
C LEU A 144 -5.38 11.93 -4.22
N VAL A 145 -6.53 11.77 -3.57
CA VAL A 145 -6.89 10.53 -2.88
C VAL A 145 -8.25 10.03 -3.38
N SER A 146 -8.43 8.73 -3.34
CA SER A 146 -9.67 8.02 -3.65
C SER A 146 -10.28 7.45 -2.37
N GLN A 147 -11.50 6.97 -2.46
CA GLN A 147 -12.07 6.19 -1.37
C GLN A 147 -11.25 4.90 -1.21
N ASN A 148 -10.94 4.55 0.03
CA ASN A 148 -10.10 3.43 0.44
C ASN A 148 -8.61 3.54 0.12
N SER A 149 -8.11 4.68 -0.40
CA SER A 149 -6.66 4.86 -0.50
C SER A 149 -5.99 4.72 0.87
N VAL A 150 -4.87 4.00 0.92
CA VAL A 150 -4.03 3.94 2.13
C VAL A 150 -2.99 5.06 2.06
N LEU A 151 -3.01 5.93 3.05
CA LEU A 151 -2.01 6.99 3.22
C LEU A 151 -0.87 6.45 4.08
N PHE A 152 0.36 6.55 3.58
CA PHE A 152 1.56 6.17 4.30
C PHE A 152 2.54 7.35 4.34
N SER A 153 2.86 7.86 5.54
CA SER A 153 3.79 8.98 5.68
C SER A 153 5.24 8.53 5.51
N THR A 154 5.96 9.15 4.58
CA THR A 154 7.42 8.98 4.44
C THR A 154 8.21 9.93 5.33
N VAL A 155 7.55 10.92 5.93
CA VAL A 155 8.15 11.77 6.96
C VAL A 155 8.07 11.06 8.30
N ARG A 156 9.23 10.74 8.89
CA ARG A 156 9.36 10.05 10.19
C ARG A 156 8.48 8.79 10.23
N PRO A 157 8.71 7.79 9.36
CA PRO A 157 7.84 6.64 9.17
C PRO A 157 7.62 5.83 10.46
N TYR A 158 8.60 5.83 11.37
CA TYR A 158 8.50 5.22 12.71
C TYR A 158 7.35 5.79 13.57
N LEU A 159 6.84 6.99 13.28
CA LEU A 159 5.65 7.55 13.94
C LEU A 159 4.34 6.90 13.46
N LYS A 160 4.40 6.03 12.45
CA LYS A 160 3.26 5.25 11.94
C LYS A 160 2.05 6.13 11.61
N ASN A 161 2.30 7.30 11.00
CA ASN A 161 1.22 8.13 10.43
C ASN A 161 0.68 7.44 9.18
N ILE A 162 -0.21 6.47 9.40
CA ILE A 162 -0.81 5.61 8.39
C ILE A 162 -2.31 5.58 8.62
N ALA A 163 -3.09 5.77 7.57
CA ALA A 163 -4.56 5.71 7.68
C ALA A 163 -5.21 5.37 6.34
N VAL A 164 -6.47 4.96 6.40
CA VAL A 164 -7.29 4.70 5.21
C VAL A 164 -8.27 5.86 5.00
N VAL A 165 -8.40 6.31 3.76
CA VAL A 165 -9.42 7.31 3.36
C VAL A 165 -10.80 6.65 3.28
N ARG A 166 -11.44 6.49 4.43
CA ARG A 166 -12.79 5.88 4.57
C ARG A 166 -13.93 6.76 4.06
N GLU A 167 -13.82 8.08 4.19
CA GLU A 167 -14.87 9.02 3.82
C GLU A 167 -14.39 9.93 2.69
N LEU A 168 -14.99 9.79 1.51
CA LEU A 168 -14.74 10.66 0.35
C LEU A 168 -16.00 11.46 0.01
N LYS A 169 -16.55 12.19 1.00
CA LYS A 169 -17.74 13.04 0.81
C LYS A 169 -17.44 14.36 0.11
N GLU A 170 -16.19 14.81 0.20
CA GLU A 170 -15.72 16.09 -0.32
C GLU A 170 -14.44 15.86 -1.14
N TYR A 171 -14.02 16.90 -1.86
CA TYR A 171 -12.76 16.87 -2.58
C TYR A 171 -11.59 16.92 -1.58
N LEU A 172 -10.81 15.84 -1.51
CA LEU A 172 -9.71 15.68 -0.57
C LEU A 172 -8.37 15.75 -1.29
N ILE A 173 -7.42 16.47 -0.71
CA ILE A 173 -6.03 16.50 -1.16
C ILE A 173 -5.12 16.20 0.02
N ALA A 174 -4.26 15.21 -0.14
CA ALA A 174 -3.24 14.87 0.83
C ALA A 174 -1.92 15.61 0.57
N SER A 175 -1.15 15.76 1.65
CA SER A 175 0.22 16.26 1.64
C SER A 175 1.15 15.34 0.84
N THR A 176 2.14 15.90 0.16
CA THR A 176 3.27 15.15 -0.42
C THR A 176 4.12 14.42 0.62
N ALA A 177 3.91 14.67 1.92
CA ALA A 177 4.47 13.83 2.98
C ALA A 177 3.95 12.39 2.95
N PHE A 178 2.81 12.15 2.29
CA PHE A 178 2.25 10.82 2.10
C PHE A 178 2.58 10.25 0.72
N ILE A 179 2.82 8.94 0.71
CA ILE A 179 2.50 8.10 -0.44
C ILE A 179 1.02 7.76 -0.32
N VAL A 180 0.29 7.91 -1.43
CA VAL A 180 -1.09 7.45 -1.57
C VAL A 180 -1.02 6.10 -2.27
N LEU A 181 -1.61 5.08 -1.67
CA LEU A 181 -1.61 3.70 -2.17
C LEU A 181 -3.05 3.38 -2.58
N ASP A 182 -3.38 3.54 -3.86
CA ASP A 182 -4.63 3.06 -4.44
C ASP A 182 -4.42 1.63 -4.94
N THR A 183 -5.30 0.70 -4.56
CA THR A 183 -5.14 -0.72 -4.85
C THR A 183 -6.49 -1.45 -4.81
N LEU A 184 -6.55 -2.62 -5.46
CA LEU A 184 -7.65 -3.58 -5.30
C LEU A 184 -7.44 -4.50 -4.09
N LEU A 185 -6.25 -4.51 -3.49
CA LEU A 185 -5.97 -5.24 -2.26
C LEU A 185 -6.81 -4.68 -1.13
N ASN A 186 -7.23 -5.54 -0.20
CA ASN A 186 -7.95 -5.11 0.99
C ASN A 186 -7.12 -4.04 1.75
N GLU A 187 -7.67 -2.84 1.84
CA GLU A 187 -6.99 -1.67 2.41
C GLU A 187 -6.75 -1.81 3.91
N THR A 188 -7.56 -2.62 4.59
CA THR A 188 -7.39 -2.93 6.01
C THR A 188 -6.17 -3.83 6.21
N TYR A 189 -6.05 -4.89 5.41
CA TYR A 189 -4.86 -5.75 5.39
C TYR A 189 -3.60 -4.92 5.08
N LEU A 190 -3.62 -4.12 4.01
CA LEU A 190 -2.47 -3.29 3.63
C LEU A 190 -2.08 -2.31 4.76
N LYS A 191 -3.06 -1.63 5.38
CA LYS A 191 -2.81 -0.75 6.53
C LYS A 191 -2.12 -1.51 7.68
N TYR A 192 -2.62 -2.69 8.05
CA TYR A 192 -2.03 -3.45 9.15
C TYR A 192 -0.65 -4.02 8.81
N TYR A 193 -0.43 -4.43 7.56
CA TYR A 193 0.90 -4.83 7.09
C TYR A 193 1.90 -3.69 7.22
N LEU A 194 1.54 -2.48 6.76
CA LEU A 194 2.39 -1.28 6.87
C LEU A 194 2.62 -0.80 8.31
N LEU A 195 1.73 -1.16 9.24
CA LEU A 195 1.88 -0.89 10.67
C LEU A 195 2.74 -1.93 11.38
N SER A 196 2.96 -3.09 10.77
CA SER A 196 3.76 -4.16 11.36
C SER A 196 5.25 -3.82 11.36
N ASP A 197 5.99 -4.39 12.31
CA ASP A 197 7.44 -4.17 12.40
C ASP A 197 8.23 -4.95 11.34
N ASN A 198 7.55 -5.79 10.54
CA ASN A 198 8.12 -6.46 9.38
C ASN A 198 8.20 -5.55 8.16
N PHE A 199 7.43 -4.45 8.14
CA PHE A 199 7.57 -3.41 7.15
C PHE A 199 8.50 -2.32 7.67
N ASN A 200 9.79 -2.45 7.36
CA ASN A 200 10.80 -1.45 7.68
C ASN A 200 11.20 -0.69 6.40
N LEU A 201 11.28 0.64 6.51
CA LEU A 201 11.82 1.55 5.49
C LEU A 201 13.22 2.03 5.85
#